data_AF-A0AA39P1G0-F1
#
_entry.id   AF-A0AA39P1G0-F1
#
_cell.length_a   1.000
_cell.length_b   1.000
_cell.length_c   1.000
_cell.angle_alpha   90.00
_cell.angle_beta   90.00
_cell.angle_gamma   90.00
#
_symmetry.space_group_name_H-M   'P 1'
#
loop_
_entity.id
_entity.type
_entity.pdbx_description
1 polymer ?
#
loop_
_entity_poly.entity_id
_entity_poly.type
_entity_poly.pdbx_seq_one_letter_code
_entity_poly.pdbx_strand_id
1 'polypeptide(L)' 'HIPRPSNAYFIFRSEYVAIHKKSLSKTQQTASKLAGAAWHELPKESQDYYRELAKQRKEEHARAHPGYKYQPRRSK' A
#
# COMPACT_ATOMS: atom_id res chain seq x y z
N HIS A 1 0.85 19.38 0.11
CA HIS A 1 1.65 18.30 -0.51
C HIS A 1 0.71 17.13 -0.75
N ILE A 2 0.50 16.70 -2.00
CA ILE A 2 -0.42 15.60 -2.33
C ILE A 2 0.35 14.27 -2.15
N PRO A 3 -0.11 13.35 -1.28
CA PRO A 3 0.56 12.07 -1.08
C PRO A 3 0.48 11.21 -2.35
N ARG A 4 1.42 10.28 -2.51
CA ARG A 4 1.38 9.34 -3.64
C ARG A 4 0.17 8.40 -3.51
N PRO A 5 -0.44 7.97 -4.63
CA PRO A 5 -1.39 6.86 -4.58
C PRO A 5 -0.69 5.59 -4.06
N SER A 6 -1.38 4.86 -3.18
CA SER A 6 -0.88 3.61 -2.60
C SER A 6 -0.71 2.53 -3.68
N ASN A 7 0.41 1.81 -3.65
CA ASN A 7 0.60 0.62 -4.47
C ASN A 7 -0.10 -0.60 -3.86
N ALA A 8 -0.11 -1.72 -4.58
CA ALA A 8 -0.79 -2.96 -4.19
C ALA A 8 -0.38 -3.44 -2.78
N TYR A 9 0.93 -3.44 -2.50
CA TYR A 9 1.45 -3.84 -1.19
C TYR A 9 0.99 -2.91 -0.06
N PHE A 10 0.98 -1.58 -0.27
CA PHE A 10 0.52 -0.64 0.77
C PHE A 10 -0.99 -0.74 1.04
N ILE A 11 -1.79 -1.07 0.03
CA ILE A 11 -3.22 -1.38 0.20
C ILE A 11 -3.36 -2.63 1.05
N PHE A 12 -2.73 -3.74 0.64
CA PHE A 12 -2.75 -4.99 1.38
C PHE A 12 -2.25 -4.84 2.82
N ARG A 13 -1.11 -4.18 3.03
CA ARG A 13 -0.55 -3.96 4.38
C ARG A 13 -1.53 -3.22 5.27
N SER A 14 -2.24 -2.23 4.73
CA SER A 14 -3.23 -1.47 5.51
C SER A 14 -4.36 -2.37 5.98
N GLU A 15 -4.87 -3.24 5.11
CA GLU A 15 -5.89 -4.24 5.45
C GLU A 15 -5.35 -5.30 6.42
N TYR A 16 -4.18 -5.86 6.15
CA TYR A 16 -3.54 -6.86 6.99
C TYR A 16 -3.35 -6.35 8.43
N VAL A 17 -2.88 -5.11 8.57
CA VAL A 17 -2.70 -4.47 9.88
C VAL A 17 -4.04 -4.19 10.57
N ALA A 18 -5.07 -3.82 9.81
CA ALA A 18 -6.41 -3.61 10.38
C ALA A 18 -6.99 -4.91 10.93
N ILE A 19 -6.84 -6.02 10.20
CA ILE A 19 -7.32 -7.36 10.60
C ILE A 19 -6.55 -7.86 11.82
N HIS A 20 -5.22 -7.74 11.80
CA HIS A 20 -4.35 -8.26 12.86
C HIS A 20 -4.04 -7.22 13.95
N LYS A 21 -4.79 -6.12 14.04
CA LYS A 21 -4.51 -5.00 14.95
C LYS A 21 -4.38 -5.43 16.42
N LYS A 22 -5.07 -6.51 16.82
CA LYS A 22 -5.01 -7.06 18.18
C LYS A 22 -3.79 -7.96 18.44
N SER A 23 -3.26 -8.61 17.40
CA SER A 23 -2.13 -9.56 17.53
C SER A 23 -0.80 -8.95 17.12
N LEU A 24 -0.80 -7.94 16.25
CA LEU A 24 0.39 -7.23 15.84
C LEU A 24 0.90 -6.36 16.98
N SER A 25 2.22 -6.47 17.22
CA SER A 25 2.97 -5.56 18.10
C SER A 25 2.65 -4.10 17.76
N LYS A 26 2.66 -3.22 18.78
CA LYS A 26 2.45 -1.77 18.63
C LYS A 26 3.43 -1.11 17.64
N THR A 27 4.49 -1.80 17.23
CA THR A 27 5.55 -1.27 16.37
C THR A 27 5.27 -1.53 14.89
N GLN A 28 5.25 -0.45 14.10
CA GLN A 28 5.06 -0.50 12.63
C GLN A 28 6.11 -1.34 11.90
N GLN A 29 7.31 -1.47 12.47
CA GLN A 29 8.39 -2.29 11.92
C GLN A 29 7.99 -3.78 11.88
N THR A 30 7.50 -4.32 12.99
CA THR A 30 7.06 -5.73 13.08
C THR A 30 5.88 -5.98 12.17
N ALA A 31 4.90 -5.07 12.16
CA ALA A 31 3.75 -5.15 11.26
C ALA A 31 4.16 -5.23 9.77
N SER A 32 5.16 -4.45 9.37
CA SER A 32 5.63 -4.46 7.98
C SER A 32 6.39 -5.73 7.62
N LYS A 33 7.17 -6.29 8.57
CA LYS A 33 7.85 -7.59 8.37
C LYS A 33 6.84 -8.72 8.16
N LEU A 34 5.83 -8.81 9.02
CA LEU A 34 4.80 -9.86 8.93
C LEU A 34 3.92 -9.70 7.68
N ALA A 35 3.49 -8.47 7.37
CA ALA A 35 2.78 -8.20 6.12
C ALA A 35 3.65 -8.51 4.89
N GLY A 36 4.96 -8.27 4.95
CA GLY A 36 5.89 -8.64 3.88
C GLY A 36 5.88 -10.14 3.60
N ALA A 37 6.02 -10.96 4.66
CA ALA A 37 5.95 -12.42 4.55
C ALA A 37 4.60 -12.88 3.99
N ALA A 38 3.49 -12.41 4.59
CA ALA A 38 2.14 -12.76 4.16
C ALA A 38 1.86 -12.36 2.70
N TRP A 39 2.37 -11.21 2.25
CA TRP A 39 2.22 -10.78 0.85
C TRP A 39 2.89 -11.74 -0.14
N HIS A 40 4.07 -12.27 0.20
CA HIS A 40 4.76 -13.23 -0.67
C HIS A 40 4.10 -14.61 -0.67
N GLU A 41 3.39 -14.96 0.39
CA GLU A 41 2.63 -16.21 0.50
C GLU A 41 1.23 -16.12 -0.13
N LEU A 42 0.74 -14.91 -0.45
CA LEU A 42 -0.57 -14.74 -1.08
C LEU A 42 -0.63 -15.44 -2.45
N PRO A 43 -1.74 -16.11 -2.77
CA PRO A 43 -2.02 -16.59 -4.11
C PRO A 43 -1.93 -15.46 -5.14
N LYS A 44 -1.58 -15.83 -6.38
CA LYS A 44 -1.42 -14.88 -7.47
C LYS A 44 -2.70 -14.09 -7.70
N GLU A 45 -3.85 -14.74 -7.60
CA GLU A 45 -5.19 -14.17 -7.76
C GLU A 45 -5.44 -13.06 -6.75
N SER A 46 -5.03 -13.28 -5.49
CA SER A 46 -5.15 -12.27 -4.43
C SER A 46 -4.19 -11.11 -4.66
N GLN A 47 -2.95 -11.37 -5.08
CA GLN A 47 -2.02 -10.30 -5.43
C GLN A 47 -2.54 -9.47 -6.62
N ASP A 48 -3.14 -10.13 -7.62
CA ASP A 48 -3.71 -9.50 -8.81
C ASP A 48 -4.93 -8.64 -8.45
N TYR A 49 -5.78 -9.07 -7.52
CA TYR A 49 -6.83 -8.22 -6.94
C TYR A 49 -6.27 -6.90 -6.38
N TYR A 50 -5.21 -6.96 -5.57
CA TYR A 50 -4.58 -5.75 -5.02
C TYR A 50 -3.87 -4.91 -6.10
N ARG A 51 -3.36 -5.52 -7.15
CA ARG A 51 -2.77 -4.80 -8.31
C ARG A 51 -3.83 -4.02 -9.07
N GLU A 52 -4.99 -4.62 -9.33
CA GLU A 52 -6.12 -3.91 -9.95
C GLU A 52 -6.63 -2.79 -9.06
N LEU A 53 -6.74 -3.01 -7.74
CA LEU A 53 -7.12 -1.94 -6.82
C LEU A 53 -6.11 -0.79 -6.84
N ALA A 54 -4.82 -1.08 -6.88
CA ALA A 54 -3.77 -0.05 -6.99
C ALA A 54 -3.84 0.71 -8.32
N LYS A 55 -4.18 0.03 -9.42
CA LYS A 55 -4.41 0.65 -10.73
C LYS A 55 -5.60 1.62 -10.67
N GLN A 56 -6.73 1.19 -10.11
CA GLN A 56 -7.90 2.05 -9.92
C GLN A 56 -7.57 3.29 -9.06
N ARG A 57 -6.84 3.12 -7.95
CA ARG A 57 -6.41 4.25 -7.11
C ARG A 57 -5.48 5.22 -7.84
N LYS A 58 -4.60 4.71 -8.70
CA LYS A 58 -3.73 5.54 -9.54
C LYS A 58 -4.56 6.36 -10.54
N GLU A 59 -5.55 5.75 -11.18
CA GLU A 59 -6.44 6.41 -12.14
C GLU A 59 -7.34 7.44 -11.46
N GLU A 60 -7.93 7.11 -10.31
CA GLU A 60 -8.71 8.03 -9.48
C GLU A 60 -7.84 9.23 -9.04
N HIS A 61 -6.64 8.97 -8.54
CA HIS A 61 -5.71 10.03 -8.17
C HIS A 61 -5.33 10.92 -9.36
N ALA A 62 -5.11 10.35 -10.54
CA ALA A 62 -4.80 11.12 -11.75
C ALA A 62 -5.98 12.00 -12.18
N ARG A 63 -7.22 11.52 -12.06
CA ARG A 63 -8.43 12.30 -12.32
C ARG A 63 -8.67 13.40 -11.29
N ALA A 64 -8.48 13.08 -10.00
CA ALA A 64 -8.68 14.02 -8.89
C ALA A 64 -7.59 15.10 -8.81
N HIS A 65 -6.38 14.78 -9.29
CA HIS A 65 -5.24 15.69 -9.30
C HIS A 65 -4.59 15.78 -10.69
N PRO A 66 -5.27 16.43 -11.66
CA PRO A 66 -4.69 16.69 -12.98
C PRO A 66 -3.39 17.50 -12.81
N GLY A 67 -2.32 17.08 -13.49
CA GLY A 67 -1.01 17.72 -13.39
C GLY A 67 -0.19 17.33 -12.15
N TYR A 68 -0.64 16.37 -11.33
CA TYR A 68 0.19 15.81 -10.27
C TYR A 68 1.49 15.22 -10.81
N LYS A 69 2.61 15.66 -10.24
CA LYS A 69 3.94 15.11 -10.50
C LYS A 69 4.62 14.81 -9.17
N TYR A 70 5.09 13.57 -9.03
CA TYR A 70 5.85 13.17 -7.85
C TYR A 70 7.20 13.91 -7.82
N GLN A 71 7.42 14.66 -6.74
CA GLN A 71 8.65 15.41 -6.51
C GLN A 71 9.21 14.98 -5.14
N PRO A 72 10.11 13.98 -5.09
CA PRO A 72 10.73 13.57 -3.85
C PRO A 72 11.59 14.73 -3.31
N ARG A 73 11.40 15.07 -2.03
CA ARG A 73 12.38 15.90 -1.32
C ARG A 73 13.67 15.08 -1.21
N ARG A 74 14.71 15.49 -1.91
CA ARG A 74 16.07 14.98 -1.65
C ARG A 74 16.48 15.52 -0.28
N SER A 75 16.64 14.64 0.71
CA SER A 75 17.38 15.01 1.92
C SER A 75 18.84 15.23 1.52
N LYS A 76 19.44 16.35 1.94
CA LYS A 76 20.90 16.53 1.91
C LYS A 76 21.54 15.60 2.92
#